data_AF-A0A6L2PHA8-F1
#
_entry.id   AF-A0A6L2PHA8-F1
#
_cell.length_a   1.000
_cell.length_b   1.000
_cell.length_c   1.000
_cell.angle_alpha   90.00
_cell.angle_beta   90.00
_cell.angle_gamma   90.00
#
_symmetry.space_group_name_H-M   'P 1'
#
loop_
_entity.id
_entity.type
_entity.pdbx_description
1 polymer ?
#
loop_
_entity_poly.entity_id
_entity_poly.type
_entity_poly.pdbx_seq_one_letter_code
_entity_poly.pdbx_strand_id
1 'polypeptide(L)' 'MPQHPSMSLRAHDAEVLSCDWCKYDQNILATGGSDGLIRGWDLRNMTNPVFEQKVGVTLVSCTSCIL' A
#
# COMPACT_ATOMS: atom_id res chain seq x y z
N MET A 1 -3.95 27.06 -1.14
CA MET A 1 -3.74 25.96 -2.09
C MET A 1 -2.51 25.19 -1.62
N PRO A 2 -2.60 23.95 -1.12
CA PRO A 2 -1.39 23.21 -0.78
C PRO A 2 -0.65 22.87 -2.08
N GLN A 3 0.57 23.39 -2.23
CA GLN A 3 1.40 23.26 -3.44
C GLN A 3 2.38 22.07 -3.37
N HIS A 4 2.30 21.26 -2.32
CA HIS A 4 3.29 20.23 -2.01
C HIS A 4 2.62 18.99 -1.40
N PRO A 5 3.14 17.77 -1.65
CA PRO A 5 2.67 16.59 -0.96
C PRO A 5 2.72 16.80 0.55
N SER A 6 1.61 16.50 1.22
CA SER A 6 1.53 16.56 2.68
C SER A 6 2.35 15.46 3.36
N MET A 7 2.68 14.41 2.62
CA MET A 7 3.26 13.18 3.13
C MET A 7 3.98 12.44 2.00
N SER A 8 5.11 11.80 2.31
CA SER A 8 5.91 11.01 1.37
C SER A 8 6.35 9.72 2.03
N LEU A 9 6.19 8.60 1.33
CA LEU A 9 6.50 7.26 1.82
C LEU A 9 7.30 6.49 0.77
N ARG A 10 8.42 5.89 1.19
CA ARG A 10 9.18 4.95 0.35
C ARG A 10 8.64 3.55 0.55
N ALA A 11 7.68 3.18 -0.28
CA ALA A 11 6.95 1.92 -0.12
C ALA A 11 7.73 0.69 -0.63
N HIS A 12 8.44 0.81 -1.75
CA HIS A 12 9.19 -0.29 -2.35
C HIS A 12 10.58 0.20 -2.79
N ASP A 13 11.53 -0.73 -2.89
CA ASP A 13 12.86 -0.43 -3.47
C ASP A 13 12.82 -0.43 -5.01
N ALA A 14 11.80 -1.07 -5.59
CA ALA A 14 11.50 -1.09 -7.01
C ALA A 14 10.29 -0.19 -7.34
N GLU A 15 9.93 -0.14 -8.63
CA GLU A 15 8.77 0.60 -9.12
C GLU A 15 7.48 0.12 -8.48
N VAL A 16 6.68 1.06 -7.96
CA VAL A 16 5.34 0.80 -7.45
C VAL A 16 4.38 0.71 -8.63
N LEU A 17 3.71 -0.43 -8.78
CA LEU A 17 2.81 -0.72 -9.88
C LEU A 17 1.34 -0.47 -9.52
N SER A 18 1.00 -0.59 -8.24
CA SER A 18 -0.37 -0.40 -7.76
C SER A 18 -0.40 0.14 -6.34
N CYS A 19 -1.46 0.87 -6.01
CA CYS A 19 -1.78 1.27 -4.66
C CYS A 19 -3.30 1.35 -4.48
N ASP A 20 -3.80 0.91 -3.32
CA ASP A 20 -5.22 0.94 -2.99
C ASP A 20 -5.43 1.21 -1.49
N TRP A 21 -6.50 1.92 -1.15
CA TRP A 21 -6.84 2.28 0.23
C TRP A 21 -7.74 1.23 0.87
N CYS A 22 -7.70 1.08 2.19
CA CYS A 22 -8.75 0.36 2.92
C CYS A 22 -10.02 1.25 3.10
N LYS A 23 -11.22 0.67 3.11
CA LYS A 23 -12.57 1.35 3.07
C LYS A 23 -13.01 1.39 4.51
N TYR A 24 -12.72 0.33 5.25
CA TYR A 24 -12.96 0.27 6.66
C TYR A 24 -12.00 1.14 7.44
N ASP A 25 -10.76 1.25 6.98
CA ASP A 25 -9.76 2.10 7.63
C ASP A 25 -9.06 3.01 6.63
N GLN A 26 -9.44 4.29 6.65
CA GLN A 26 -8.82 5.32 5.81
C GLN A 26 -7.33 5.54 6.11
N ASN A 27 -6.83 4.99 7.22
CA ASN A 27 -5.42 5.10 7.59
C ASN A 27 -4.59 3.98 6.95
N ILE A 28 -5.20 2.97 6.35
CA ILE A 28 -4.48 1.84 5.77
C ILE A 28 -4.41 1.97 4.25
N LEU A 29 -3.19 1.86 3.72
CA LEU A 29 -2.86 1.87 2.30
C LEU A 29 -2.10 0.61 1.92
N ALA A 30 -2.56 -0.12 0.91
CA ALA A 30 -1.83 -1.21 0.31
C ALA A 30 -1.05 -0.71 -0.92
N THR A 31 0.18 -1.17 -1.09
CA THR A 31 1.02 -0.89 -2.27
C THR A 31 1.59 -2.19 -2.81
N GLY A 32 1.64 -2.33 -4.14
CA GLY A 32 2.27 -3.44 -4.84
C GLY A 32 3.40 -2.95 -5.73
N GLY A 33 4.56 -3.59 -5.66
CA GLY A 33 5.74 -3.23 -6.42
C GLY A 33 6.21 -4.32 -7.40
N SER A 34 7.05 -3.91 -8.35
CA SER A 34 7.75 -4.81 -9.28
C SER A 34 8.80 -5.69 -8.59
N ASP A 35 9.07 -5.43 -7.30
CA ASP A 35 9.82 -6.32 -6.42
C ASP A 35 9.07 -7.63 -6.10
N GLY A 36 7.81 -7.76 -6.54
CA GLY A 36 6.97 -8.93 -6.30
C GLY A 36 6.48 -9.01 -4.86
N LEU A 37 6.44 -7.86 -4.18
CA LEU A 37 5.96 -7.72 -2.81
C LEU A 37 4.76 -6.79 -2.79
N ILE A 38 3.84 -7.06 -1.86
CA ILE A 38 2.73 -6.20 -1.49
C ILE A 38 2.95 -5.79 -0.04
N ARG A 39 2.87 -4.49 0.23
CA ARG A 39 3.05 -3.95 1.58
C ARG A 39 1.83 -3.14 1.99
N GLY A 40 1.40 -3.31 3.24
CA GLY A 40 0.37 -2.50 3.88
C GLY A 40 1.00 -1.42 4.74
N TRP A 41 0.47 -0.20 4.70
CA TRP A 41 1.00 0.96 5.39
C TRP A 41 -0.08 1.61 6.22
N ASP A 42 0.23 1.93 7.47
CA ASP A 42 -0.62 2.77 8.30
C ASP A 42 -0.12 4.22 8.19
N LEU A 43 -0.98 5.15 7.76
CA LEU A 43 -0.69 6.58 7.63
C LEU A 43 -0.31 7.24 8.96
N ARG A 44 -0.79 6.69 10.08
CA ARG A 44 -0.43 7.15 11.43
C ARG A 44 0.96 6.67 11.81
N ASN A 45 1.42 5.58 11.21
CA ASN A 45 2.73 4.98 11.45
C ASN A 45 3.32 4.35 10.17
N MET A 46 3.86 5.19 9.28
CA MET A 46 4.44 4.76 8.01
C MET A 46 5.89 4.28 8.13
N THR A 47 6.40 4.10 9.35
CA THR A 47 7.81 3.77 9.56
C THR A 47 8.12 2.35 9.10
N ASN A 48 7.17 1.43 9.24
CA ASN A 48 7.28 0.05 8.82
C ASN A 48 5.97 -0.40 8.18
N PRO A 49 6.02 -1.32 7.20
CA PRO A 49 4.80 -1.91 6.68
C PRO A 49 4.12 -2.74 7.77
N VAL A 50 2.80 -2.59 7.90
CA VAL A 50 1.93 -3.37 8.78
C VAL A 50 1.94 -4.85 8.38
N PHE A 51 2.04 -5.10 7.08
CA PHE A 51 2.21 -6.43 6.51
C PHE A 51 3.03 -6.38 5.24
N GLU A 52 3.76 -7.45 4.93
CA GLU A 52 4.47 -7.66 3.67
C GLU A 52 4.15 -9.05 3.14
N GLN A 53 3.69 -9.15 1.89
CA GLN A 53 3.27 -10.39 1.26
C GLN A 53 3.92 -10.54 -0.11
N LYS A 54 4.56 -11.69 -0.35
CA LYS A 54 5.11 -12.04 -1.66
C LYS A 54 3.99 -12.45 -2.61
N VAL A 55 4.02 -11.92 -3.83
CA VAL A 55 3.02 -12.20 -4.88
C VAL A 55 3.11 -13.68 -5.26
N GLY A 56 2.30 -14.50 -4.60
CA GLY A 56 2.18 -15.93 -4.81
C GLY A 56 0.71 -16.32 -4.72
N VAL A 57 0.03 -16.35 -5.87
CA VAL A 57 -1.29 -16.94 -6.18
C VAL A 57 -2.48 -16.72 -5.22
N THR A 58 -2.37 -15.89 -4.17
CA THR A 58 -3.47 -15.58 -3.27
C THR A 58 -3.74 -14.08 -3.30
N LEU A 59 -4.81 -13.74 -4.01
CA LEU A 59 -5.59 -12.49 -3.90
C LEU A 59 -4.86 -11.18 -4.24
N VAL A 60 -4.53 -10.99 -5.53
CA VAL A 60 -4.73 -9.66 -6.17
C VAL A 60 -6.15 -9.55 -6.74
N SER A 61 -7.07 -10.38 -6.23
CA SER A 61 -8.44 -10.52 -6.69
C SER A 61 -9.42 -10.38 -5.53
N CYS A 62 -9.40 -9.23 -4.87
CA CYS A 62 -10.60 -8.64 -4.26
C CYS A 62 -10.70 -7.17 -4.68
N THR A 63 -10.75 -6.97 -5.99
CA THR A 63 -11.28 -5.82 -6.74
C THR A 63 -12.75 -5.48 -6.42
N SER A 64 -13.24 -5.77 -5.20
CA SER A 64 -14.57 -5.35 -4.75
C SER A 64 -14.56 -4.72 -3.36
N CYS A 65 -13.55 -5.01 -2.55
CA CYS A 65 -13.52 -4.72 -1.14
C CYS A 65 -12.03 -4.84 -0.75
N ILE A 66 -11.27 -3.86 -0.35
CA ILE A 66 -11.64 -2.77 0.51
C ILE A 66 -12.80 -3.15 1.49
N LEU A 67 -12.79 -4.35 2.03
CA LEU A 67 -13.46 -4.70 3.28
C LEU A 67 -12.35 -5.39 4.07
#